data_AF-A0A650CU53-F1
#
_entry.id   AF-A0A650CU53-F1
#
_cell.length_a   1.000
_cell.length_b   1.000
_cell.length_c   1.000
_cell.angle_alpha   90.00
_cell.angle_beta   90.00
_cell.angle_gamma   90.00
#
_symmetry.space_group_name_H-M   'P 1'
#
loop_
_entity.id
_entity.type
_entity.pdbx_description
1 polymer ?
#
loop_
_entity_poly.entity_id
_entity_poly.type
_entity_poly.pdbx_seq_one_letter_code
_entity_poly.pdbx_strand_id
1 'polypeptide(L)'
;MLESILPNSILIDAGNRKEFTDPNFVVSLFLLPFMYEKKPEEKEYLEVIESIKFESCDEINEIRNKDFPIYATYFQQKVLNDYISGKEYARNAISFLLNKFKDEKEAEKIKEEYEDFILDKLSLKEFFKPSSDEEPKYIFPYVWRFYTPNFDETVKKVTSGKEIVSDYMGLTTYVILVSKELFPFFRPYVFLSNSPPRIGLKMGEVLIDPEEITVTQLNEDRLYFSRKFLEKELGKLESKELSSFIESKSETSRRILLSSLRYANWALKKSGISLEDAVHLFVKLKELIIDVERDFQKAIDNGVDFKEIKEEVKKYGWLNLEVSPAVNPLALKKSIRIISIMKEIGDMYFIPYSIVMSAIVSTYVSGKDYKLLLYGLKTNKFI
;
A
#
# COMPACT_ATOMS: atom_id res chain seq x y z
N MET A 1 -19.55 0.36 2.83
CA MET A 1 -18.07 0.35 2.86
C MET A 1 -17.66 -0.78 3.77
N LEU A 2 -17.21 -1.89 3.19
CA LEU A 2 -16.93 -3.16 3.89
C LEU A 2 -15.43 -3.25 4.23
N GLU A 3 -14.92 -2.27 4.98
CA GLU A 3 -13.50 -2.20 5.34
C GLU A 3 -13.17 -2.80 6.72
N SER A 4 -14.13 -3.39 7.44
CA SER A 4 -13.98 -3.56 8.90
C SER A 4 -14.08 -4.98 9.48
N ILE A 5 -13.62 -6.03 8.78
CA ILE A 5 -13.48 -7.35 9.43
C ILE A 5 -12.16 -8.09 9.10
N LEU A 6 -11.47 -7.82 7.99
CA LEU A 6 -10.15 -8.40 7.69
C LEU A 6 -9.23 -7.31 7.12
N PRO A 7 -8.55 -6.55 7.98
CA PRO A 7 -8.20 -5.17 7.69
C PRO A 7 -7.27 -5.10 6.47
N ASN A 8 -7.60 -4.30 5.45
CA ASN A 8 -6.66 -3.80 4.43
C ASN A 8 -5.84 -4.78 3.56
N SER A 9 -5.99 -6.11 3.68
CA SER A 9 -5.17 -7.10 2.97
C SER A 9 -5.90 -7.89 1.88
N ILE A 10 -7.22 -7.76 1.76
CA ILE A 10 -8.03 -8.53 0.81
C ILE A 10 -8.96 -7.61 0.02
N LEU A 11 -9.09 -7.86 -1.28
CA LEU A 11 -9.94 -7.12 -2.20
C LEU A 11 -10.92 -8.07 -2.87
N ILE A 12 -12.21 -7.77 -2.81
CA ILE A 12 -13.24 -8.54 -3.50
C ILE A 12 -13.68 -7.76 -4.72
N ASP A 13 -13.43 -8.33 -5.89
CA ASP A 13 -13.99 -7.86 -7.14
C ASP A 13 -15.23 -8.71 -7.45
N ALA A 14 -16.39 -8.19 -7.06
CA ALA A 14 -17.68 -8.86 -7.24
C ALA A 14 -18.27 -8.69 -8.65
N GLY A 15 -17.63 -7.89 -9.52
CA GLY A 15 -18.24 -7.42 -10.76
C GLY A 15 -19.61 -6.76 -10.49
N ASN A 16 -20.63 -7.18 -11.25
CA ASN A 16 -21.99 -6.63 -11.13
C ASN A 16 -22.90 -7.40 -10.15
N ARG A 17 -22.35 -8.31 -9.34
CA ARG A 17 -23.13 -9.26 -8.53
C ARG A 17 -23.15 -8.86 -7.05
N LYS A 18 -24.24 -8.22 -6.63
CA LYS A 18 -24.41 -7.70 -5.27
C LYS A 18 -24.41 -8.77 -4.17
N GLU A 19 -24.82 -10.00 -4.49
CA GLU A 19 -24.81 -11.11 -3.52
C GLU A 19 -23.41 -11.40 -2.93
N PHE A 20 -22.35 -11.16 -3.72
CA PHE A 20 -20.95 -11.33 -3.30
C PHE A 20 -20.38 -10.13 -2.56
N THR A 21 -21.21 -9.11 -2.32
CA THR A 21 -20.88 -7.95 -1.48
C THR A 21 -21.57 -8.02 -0.12
N ASP A 22 -22.29 -9.12 0.18
CA ASP A 22 -22.89 -9.33 1.50
C ASP A 22 -21.80 -9.62 2.56
N PRO A 23 -21.75 -8.84 3.67
CA PRO A 23 -20.72 -9.01 4.70
C PRO A 23 -20.64 -10.43 5.27
N ASN A 24 -21.79 -11.08 5.51
CA ASN A 24 -21.83 -12.38 6.15
C ASN A 24 -21.33 -13.47 5.19
N PHE A 25 -21.69 -13.35 3.90
CA PHE A 25 -21.18 -14.25 2.87
C PHE A 25 -19.65 -14.13 2.75
N VAL A 26 -19.16 -12.89 2.74
CA VAL A 26 -17.73 -12.58 2.68
C VAL A 26 -16.99 -13.20 3.87
N VAL A 27 -17.45 -12.97 5.09
CA VAL A 27 -16.85 -13.54 6.30
C VAL A 27 -16.90 -15.08 6.27
N SER A 28 -18.02 -15.66 5.81
CA SER A 28 -18.15 -17.12 5.68
C SER A 28 -17.07 -17.71 4.79
N LEU A 29 -16.78 -17.10 3.64
CA LEU A 29 -15.68 -17.55 2.78
C LEU A 29 -14.33 -17.50 3.51
N PHE A 30 -14.06 -16.43 4.27
CA PHE A 30 -12.79 -16.24 4.94
C PHE A 30 -12.51 -17.22 6.09
N LEU A 31 -13.56 -17.72 6.75
CA LEU A 31 -13.40 -18.72 7.80
C LEU A 31 -13.07 -20.12 7.30
N LEU A 32 -13.42 -20.45 6.06
CA LEU A 32 -13.28 -21.81 5.54
C LEU A 32 -11.84 -22.36 5.66
N PRO A 33 -10.77 -21.62 5.28
CA PRO A 33 -9.40 -22.08 5.52
C PRO A 33 -9.08 -22.33 6.99
N PHE A 34 -9.57 -21.49 7.90
CA PHE A 34 -9.32 -21.65 9.33
C PHE A 34 -9.99 -22.91 9.89
N MET A 35 -11.25 -23.13 9.55
CA MET A 35 -11.97 -24.34 9.94
C MET A 35 -11.25 -25.58 9.43
N TYR A 36 -10.79 -25.54 8.18
CA TYR A 36 -10.07 -26.65 7.55
C TYR A 36 -8.73 -26.98 8.24
N GLU A 37 -8.01 -25.95 8.73
CA GLU A 37 -6.70 -26.12 9.37
C GLU A 37 -6.78 -26.51 10.85
N LYS A 38 -7.82 -26.07 11.55
CA LYS A 38 -8.08 -26.58 12.91
C LYS A 38 -8.55 -28.02 12.82
N LYS A 39 -8.20 -28.83 13.82
CA LYS A 39 -8.98 -30.04 14.15
C LYS A 39 -10.17 -29.56 14.98
N PRO A 40 -11.37 -29.46 14.42
CA PRO A 40 -12.50 -29.03 15.23
C PRO A 40 -12.85 -30.14 16.20
N GLU A 41 -13.08 -29.77 17.45
CA GLU A 41 -13.63 -30.69 18.46
C GLU A 41 -15.16 -30.78 18.34
N GLU A 42 -15.78 -29.79 17.69
CA GLU A 42 -17.21 -29.73 17.43
C GLU A 42 -17.60 -30.48 16.15
N LYS A 43 -18.60 -31.36 16.28
CA LYS A 43 -19.07 -32.24 15.21
C LYS A 43 -19.51 -31.47 13.97
N GLU A 44 -20.13 -30.32 14.16
CA GLU A 44 -20.69 -29.50 13.10
C GLU A 44 -19.61 -28.88 12.20
N TYR A 45 -18.43 -28.58 12.74
CA TYR A 45 -17.28 -28.11 11.95
C TYR A 45 -16.65 -29.26 11.16
N LEU A 46 -16.63 -30.47 11.73
CA LEU A 46 -16.18 -31.66 11.01
C LEU A 46 -17.06 -31.92 9.79
N GLU A 47 -18.38 -31.78 9.91
CA GLU A 47 -19.30 -31.94 8.77
C GLU A 47 -19.03 -30.91 7.66
N VAL A 48 -18.69 -29.66 8.01
CA VAL A 48 -18.26 -28.66 7.01
C VAL A 48 -16.95 -29.06 6.34
N ILE A 49 -15.94 -29.49 7.10
CA ILE A 49 -14.65 -29.92 6.54
C ILE A 49 -14.82 -31.14 5.63
N GLU A 50 -15.58 -32.14 6.07
CA GLU A 50 -15.87 -33.37 5.32
C GLU A 50 -16.59 -33.07 4.01
N SER A 51 -17.43 -32.02 3.97
CA SER A 51 -18.10 -31.61 2.74
C SER A 51 -17.10 -31.08 1.69
N ILE A 52 -15.98 -30.48 2.09
CA ILE A 52 -15.04 -29.83 1.18
C ILE A 52 -14.11 -30.86 0.52
N LYS A 53 -14.24 -31.02 -0.81
CA LYS A 53 -13.38 -31.93 -1.58
C LYS A 53 -12.05 -31.28 -1.99
N PHE A 54 -10.94 -31.95 -1.68
CA PHE A 54 -9.60 -31.51 -2.08
C PHE A 54 -9.09 -32.21 -3.35
N GLU A 55 -8.34 -31.47 -4.15
CA GLU A 55 -7.46 -32.02 -5.17
C GLU A 55 -6.05 -31.86 -4.61
N SER A 56 -5.37 -32.96 -4.26
CA SER A 56 -3.99 -32.91 -3.81
C SER A 56 -3.06 -32.90 -5.00
N CYS A 57 -2.48 -31.73 -5.28
CA CYS A 57 -1.26 -31.61 -6.05
C CYS A 57 -0.12 -31.10 -5.17
N ASP A 58 1.11 -31.52 -5.48
CA ASP A 58 2.31 -31.19 -4.71
C ASP A 58 2.54 -29.66 -4.65
N GLU A 59 2.15 -28.93 -5.68
CA GLU A 59 2.25 -27.46 -5.80
C GLU A 59 1.43 -26.73 -4.72
N ILE A 60 0.17 -27.14 -4.47
CA ILE A 60 -0.67 -26.52 -3.44
C ILE A 60 -0.16 -26.83 -2.03
N ASN A 61 0.43 -28.01 -1.82
CA ASN A 61 1.07 -28.37 -0.56
C ASN A 61 2.32 -27.51 -0.30
N GLU A 62 3.09 -27.19 -1.33
CA GLU A 62 4.25 -26.28 -1.21
C GLU A 62 3.80 -24.88 -0.79
N ILE A 63 2.79 -24.32 -1.46
CA ILE A 63 2.23 -23.00 -1.14
C ILE A 63 1.68 -22.97 0.30
N ARG A 64 0.95 -24.02 0.71
CA ARG A 64 0.42 -24.14 2.07
C ARG A 64 1.53 -24.01 3.13
N ASN A 65 2.71 -24.58 2.85
CA ASN A 65 3.83 -24.58 3.78
C ASN A 65 4.66 -23.29 3.75
N LYS A 66 4.76 -22.62 2.58
CA LYS A 66 5.60 -21.42 2.40
C LYS A 66 4.85 -20.09 2.52
N ASP A 67 3.57 -20.06 2.13
CA ASP A 67 2.76 -18.85 2.05
C ASP A 67 1.28 -19.16 2.34
N PHE A 68 0.97 -19.33 3.62
CA PHE A 68 -0.37 -19.65 4.08
C PHE A 68 -1.46 -18.67 3.59
N PRO A 69 -1.25 -17.34 3.58
CA PRO A 69 -2.28 -16.42 3.05
C PRO A 69 -2.62 -16.65 1.58
N ILE A 70 -1.63 -16.98 0.74
CA ILE A 70 -1.90 -17.32 -0.66
C ILE A 70 -2.65 -18.65 -0.76
N TYR A 71 -2.27 -19.64 0.03
CA TYR A 71 -3.02 -20.90 0.12
C TYR A 71 -4.47 -20.67 0.55
N ALA A 72 -4.70 -19.83 1.58
CA ALA A 72 -6.03 -19.48 2.04
C ALA A 72 -6.85 -18.79 0.94
N THR A 73 -6.24 -17.86 0.21
CA THR A 73 -6.88 -17.17 -0.92
C THR A 73 -7.22 -18.13 -2.06
N TYR A 74 -6.33 -19.08 -2.36
CA TYR A 74 -6.60 -20.16 -3.33
C TYR A 74 -7.81 -20.99 -2.90
N PHE A 75 -7.84 -21.41 -1.64
CA PHE A 75 -8.94 -22.21 -1.10
C PHE A 75 -10.27 -21.46 -1.15
N GLN A 76 -10.28 -20.19 -0.74
CA GLN A 76 -11.45 -19.32 -0.81
C GLN A 76 -11.95 -19.15 -2.25
N GLN A 77 -11.04 -18.88 -3.20
CA GLN A 77 -11.40 -18.74 -4.60
C GLN A 77 -11.98 -20.04 -5.18
N LYS A 78 -11.44 -21.20 -4.79
CA LYS A 78 -11.97 -22.50 -5.20
C LYS A 78 -13.40 -22.70 -4.69
N VAL A 79 -13.63 -22.52 -3.38
CA VAL A 79 -14.98 -22.69 -2.82
C VAL A 79 -15.98 -21.68 -3.40
N LEU A 80 -15.54 -20.45 -3.66
CA LEU A 80 -16.35 -19.46 -4.39
C LEU A 80 -16.74 -19.96 -5.79
N ASN A 81 -15.78 -20.47 -6.57
CA ASN A 81 -16.06 -21.02 -7.90
C ASN A 81 -17.02 -22.22 -7.85
N ASP A 82 -16.86 -23.07 -6.84
CA ASP A 82 -17.70 -24.24 -6.61
C ASP A 82 -19.13 -23.85 -6.22
N TYR A 83 -19.28 -22.82 -5.38
CA TYR A 83 -20.56 -22.24 -5.00
C TYR A 83 -21.30 -21.69 -6.22
N ILE A 84 -20.60 -20.92 -7.06
CA ILE A 84 -21.14 -20.36 -8.33
C ILE A 84 -21.55 -21.48 -9.28
N SER A 85 -20.76 -22.54 -9.35
CA SER A 85 -21.05 -23.72 -10.17
C SER A 85 -22.16 -24.60 -9.60
N GLY A 86 -22.71 -24.25 -8.44
CA GLY A 86 -23.83 -24.94 -7.81
C GLY A 86 -23.47 -26.27 -7.14
N LYS A 87 -22.18 -26.48 -6.81
CA LYS A 87 -21.77 -27.69 -6.09
C LYS A 87 -22.36 -27.71 -4.69
N GLU A 88 -22.97 -28.83 -4.33
CA GLU A 88 -23.73 -29.00 -3.10
C GLU A 88 -22.90 -28.73 -1.85
N TYR A 89 -21.67 -29.26 -1.78
CA TYR A 89 -20.82 -29.03 -0.61
C TYR A 89 -20.50 -27.56 -0.36
N ALA A 90 -20.21 -26.80 -1.42
CA ALA A 90 -19.86 -25.39 -1.27
C ALA A 90 -21.07 -24.59 -0.77
N ARG A 91 -22.27 -24.92 -1.26
CA ARG A 91 -23.53 -24.34 -0.77
C ARG A 91 -23.79 -24.71 0.69
N ASN A 92 -23.61 -25.97 1.07
CA ASN A 92 -23.84 -26.45 2.43
C ASN A 92 -22.87 -25.80 3.41
N ALA A 93 -21.57 -25.77 3.08
CA ALA A 93 -20.53 -25.14 3.90
C ALA A 93 -20.80 -23.65 4.13
N ILE A 94 -21.10 -22.90 3.06
CA ILE A 94 -21.41 -21.48 3.18
C ILE A 94 -22.72 -21.25 3.94
N SER A 95 -23.76 -22.03 3.67
CA SER A 95 -25.07 -21.87 4.36
C SER A 95 -24.98 -22.19 5.85
N PHE A 96 -24.18 -23.19 6.22
CA PHE A 96 -23.90 -23.52 7.61
C PHE A 96 -23.27 -22.32 8.33
N LEU A 97 -22.21 -21.75 7.75
CA LEU A 97 -21.52 -20.60 8.34
C LEU A 97 -22.43 -19.38 8.45
N LEU A 98 -23.16 -19.06 7.38
CA LEU A 98 -24.14 -17.97 7.39
C LEU A 98 -25.19 -18.11 8.49
N ASN A 99 -25.62 -19.33 8.81
CA ASN A 99 -26.57 -19.57 9.91
C ASN A 99 -25.92 -19.40 11.28
N LYS A 100 -24.66 -19.81 11.46
CA LYS A 100 -23.89 -19.58 12.69
C LYS A 100 -23.67 -18.09 12.95
N PHE A 101 -23.40 -17.29 11.92
CA PHE A 101 -23.23 -15.83 12.01
C PHE A 101 -24.49 -15.04 12.39
N LYS A 102 -25.66 -15.67 12.47
CA LYS A 102 -26.86 -15.02 13.01
C LYS A 102 -26.78 -14.85 14.54
N ASP A 103 -25.92 -15.60 15.22
CA ASP A 103 -25.62 -15.41 16.64
C ASP A 103 -24.40 -14.50 16.78
N GLU A 104 -24.62 -13.26 17.24
CA GLU A 104 -23.56 -12.24 17.38
C GLU A 104 -22.43 -12.68 18.32
N LYS A 105 -22.72 -13.46 19.37
CA LYS A 105 -21.68 -13.88 20.32
C LYS A 105 -20.76 -14.94 19.72
N GLU A 106 -21.36 -15.88 19.00
CA GLU A 106 -20.62 -16.93 18.31
C GLU A 106 -19.81 -16.36 17.14
N ALA A 107 -20.40 -15.40 16.40
CA ALA A 107 -19.74 -14.67 15.33
C ALA A 107 -18.46 -13.97 15.80
N GLU A 108 -18.54 -13.23 16.91
CA GLU A 108 -17.39 -12.49 17.43
C GLU A 108 -16.28 -13.44 17.93
N LYS A 109 -16.65 -14.51 18.64
CA LYS A 109 -15.69 -15.52 19.10
C LYS A 109 -14.92 -16.16 17.95
N ILE A 110 -15.62 -16.57 16.88
CA ILE A 110 -14.96 -17.21 15.73
C ILE A 110 -14.05 -16.21 14.99
N LYS A 111 -14.46 -14.93 14.92
CA LYS A 111 -13.65 -13.88 14.33
C LYS A 111 -12.36 -13.65 15.11
N GLU A 112 -12.42 -13.52 16.43
CA GLU A 112 -11.23 -13.38 17.29
C GLU A 112 -10.28 -14.57 17.13
N GLU A 113 -10.81 -15.80 17.16
CA GLU A 113 -10.00 -17.00 16.95
C GLU A 113 -9.34 -17.06 15.55
N TYR A 114 -10.03 -16.56 14.53
CA TYR A 114 -9.51 -16.48 13.18
C TYR A 114 -8.38 -15.45 13.07
N GLU A 115 -8.55 -14.27 13.66
CA GLU A 115 -7.53 -13.24 13.71
C GLU A 115 -6.26 -13.78 14.40
N ASP A 116 -6.41 -14.38 15.57
CA ASP A 116 -5.30 -15.00 16.31
C ASP A 116 -4.58 -16.09 15.49
N PHE A 117 -5.34 -16.92 14.77
CA PHE A 117 -4.80 -17.97 13.93
C PHE A 117 -4.02 -17.41 12.73
N ILE A 118 -4.53 -16.37 12.06
CA ILE A 118 -3.80 -15.71 10.96
C ILE A 118 -2.49 -15.15 11.48
N LEU A 119 -2.52 -14.46 12.63
CA LEU A 119 -1.34 -13.88 13.25
C LEU A 119 -0.29 -14.94 13.59
N ASP A 120 -0.73 -16.10 14.09
CA ASP A 120 0.15 -17.25 14.35
C ASP A 120 0.77 -17.81 13.07
N LYS A 121 -0.04 -18.09 12.04
CA LYS A 121 0.44 -18.66 10.78
C LYS A 121 1.39 -17.72 10.05
N LEU A 122 1.27 -16.42 10.27
CA LEU A 122 2.17 -15.42 9.73
C LEU A 122 3.39 -15.18 10.63
N SER A 123 3.45 -15.73 11.85
CA SER A 123 4.47 -15.41 12.87
C SER A 123 4.51 -13.91 13.23
N LEU A 124 3.37 -13.22 13.14
CA LEU A 124 3.28 -11.78 13.31
C LEU A 124 2.69 -11.34 14.68
N LYS A 125 2.49 -12.28 15.62
CA LYS A 125 1.91 -12.00 16.95
C LYS A 125 2.63 -10.92 17.75
N GLU A 126 3.94 -10.79 17.61
CA GLU A 126 4.71 -9.72 18.28
C GLU A 126 4.61 -8.37 17.55
N PHE A 127 4.33 -8.40 16.24
CA PHE A 127 4.34 -7.24 15.36
C PHE A 127 2.99 -6.52 15.27
N PHE A 128 1.88 -7.23 15.55
CA PHE A 128 0.51 -6.69 15.46
C PHE A 128 -0.17 -6.45 16.81
N LYS A 129 0.59 -6.40 17.92
CA LYS A 129 -0.01 -5.99 19.20
C LYS A 129 -0.73 -4.65 19.00
N PRO A 130 -2.06 -4.57 19.21
CA PRO A 130 -2.82 -3.36 18.96
C PRO A 130 -2.34 -2.28 19.92
N SER A 131 -1.53 -1.35 19.43
CA SER A 131 -1.34 -0.06 20.08
C SER A 131 -2.55 0.79 19.73
N SER A 132 -3.38 1.07 20.73
CA SER A 132 -4.55 1.97 20.74
C SER A 132 -4.79 2.86 19.51
N ASP A 133 -6.02 2.81 19.00
CA ASP A 133 -6.74 3.77 18.13
C ASP A 133 -6.11 4.22 16.78
N GLU A 134 -5.04 3.59 16.29
CA GLU A 134 -4.59 3.76 14.89
C GLU A 134 -4.76 2.44 14.10
N GLU A 135 -5.05 2.55 12.78
CA GLU A 135 -5.08 1.40 11.86
C GLU A 135 -3.88 0.45 12.09
N PRO A 136 -4.05 -0.87 11.94
CA PRO A 136 -2.95 -1.83 12.08
C PRO A 136 -1.81 -1.48 11.11
N LYS A 137 -0.66 -1.10 11.67
CA LYS A 137 0.58 -0.89 10.91
C LYS A 137 1.12 -2.25 10.51
N TYR A 138 0.92 -2.61 9.24
CA TYR A 138 1.62 -3.72 8.62
C TYR A 138 3.12 -3.43 8.60
N ILE A 139 3.89 -4.12 9.45
CA ILE A 139 5.34 -4.02 9.43
C ILE A 139 5.87 -5.08 8.47
N PHE A 140 6.26 -4.67 7.27
CA PHE A 140 6.85 -5.56 6.26
C PHE A 140 8.34 -5.81 6.57
N PRO A 141 8.81 -7.08 6.64
CA PRO A 141 10.17 -7.42 7.04
C PRO A 141 11.23 -7.38 5.91
N TYR A 142 10.82 -7.43 4.63
CA TYR A 142 11.77 -7.42 3.50
C TYR A 142 11.55 -6.22 2.60
N VAL A 143 12.66 -5.62 2.16
CA VAL A 143 12.69 -4.44 1.30
C VAL A 143 13.64 -4.68 0.13
N TRP A 144 13.16 -4.44 -1.08
CA TRP A 144 14.00 -4.37 -2.28
C TRP A 144 13.94 -2.97 -2.89
N ARG A 145 15.10 -2.37 -3.13
CA ARG A 145 15.22 -1.08 -3.82
C ARG A 145 15.80 -1.28 -5.21
N PHE A 146 15.18 -0.66 -6.21
CA PHE A 146 15.63 -0.62 -7.60
C PHE A 146 15.79 0.82 -8.06
N TYR A 147 16.67 1.05 -9.04
CA TYR A 147 16.69 2.32 -9.74
C TYR A 147 15.43 2.49 -10.58
N THR A 148 14.82 3.67 -10.52
CA THR A 148 13.72 4.03 -11.42
C THR A 148 14.27 4.26 -12.84
N PRO A 149 13.84 3.51 -13.87
CA PRO A 149 14.38 3.67 -15.22
C PRO A 149 13.96 5.00 -15.87
N ASN A 150 12.74 5.06 -16.42
CA ASN A 150 12.14 6.27 -16.97
C ASN A 150 10.89 6.60 -16.16
N PHE A 151 11.00 7.56 -15.25
CA PHE A 151 9.94 7.84 -14.30
C PHE A 151 8.58 8.16 -14.96
N ASP A 152 8.56 8.96 -16.03
CA ASP A 152 7.32 9.31 -16.75
C ASP A 152 6.64 8.07 -17.34
N GLU A 153 7.41 7.15 -17.91
CA GLU A 153 6.90 5.90 -18.48
C GLU A 153 6.49 4.91 -17.39
N THR A 154 7.28 4.81 -16.32
CA THR A 154 6.99 3.98 -15.16
C THR A 154 5.65 4.36 -14.54
N VAL A 155 5.42 5.65 -14.24
CA VAL A 155 4.14 6.13 -13.69
C VAL A 155 2.99 5.77 -14.60
N LYS A 156 3.08 6.05 -15.91
CA LYS A 156 2.02 5.72 -16.87
C LYS A 156 1.67 4.23 -16.89
N LYS A 157 2.67 3.35 -16.79
CA LYS A 157 2.45 1.90 -16.79
C LYS A 157 1.80 1.45 -15.49
N VAL A 158 2.29 1.90 -14.35
CA VAL A 158 1.78 1.44 -13.04
C VAL A 158 0.43 2.05 -12.67
N THR A 159 0.08 3.24 -13.18
CA THR A 159 -1.24 3.85 -12.99
C THR A 159 -2.26 3.45 -14.06
N SER A 160 -1.87 2.67 -15.07
CA SER A 160 -2.76 2.27 -16.16
C SER A 160 -3.95 1.40 -15.73
N GLY A 161 -3.89 0.80 -14.53
CA GLY A 161 -4.87 -0.18 -14.05
C GLY A 161 -4.85 -1.50 -14.83
N LYS A 162 -3.86 -1.68 -15.71
CA LYS A 162 -3.70 -2.90 -16.50
C LYS A 162 -3.34 -4.08 -15.60
N GLU A 163 -4.01 -5.20 -15.85
CA GLU A 163 -3.73 -6.47 -15.18
C GLU A 163 -2.46 -7.12 -15.73
N ILE A 164 -1.60 -7.58 -14.82
CA ILE A 164 -0.31 -8.22 -15.14
C ILE A 164 -0.44 -9.71 -14.84
N VAL A 165 -0.36 -10.54 -15.88
CA VAL A 165 -0.33 -12.01 -15.68
C VAL A 165 1.07 -12.41 -15.20
N SER A 166 1.17 -13.17 -14.11
CA SER A 166 2.43 -13.65 -13.55
C SER A 166 2.30 -15.09 -13.05
N ASP A 167 3.41 -15.67 -12.61
CA ASP A 167 3.47 -16.99 -11.98
C ASP A 167 3.97 -16.86 -10.54
N TYR A 168 3.26 -17.50 -9.60
CA TYR A 168 3.67 -17.62 -8.21
C TYR A 168 3.56 -19.07 -7.76
N MET A 169 4.71 -19.73 -7.58
CA MET A 169 4.79 -21.13 -7.13
C MET A 169 3.93 -22.09 -7.99
N GLY A 170 3.94 -21.91 -9.31
CA GLY A 170 3.16 -22.73 -10.25
C GLY A 170 1.70 -22.27 -10.45
N LEU A 171 1.22 -21.29 -9.69
CA LEU A 171 -0.09 -20.69 -9.91
C LEU A 171 -0.01 -19.54 -10.90
N THR A 172 -0.86 -19.60 -11.92
CA THR A 172 -1.15 -18.42 -12.74
C THR A 172 -1.87 -17.38 -11.88
N THR A 173 -1.29 -16.19 -11.82
CA THR A 173 -1.77 -15.08 -11.02
C THR A 173 -2.04 -13.85 -11.88
N TYR A 174 -2.97 -13.03 -11.43
CA TYR A 174 -3.37 -11.79 -12.07
C TYR A 174 -3.13 -10.65 -11.09
N VAL A 175 -2.16 -9.79 -11.38
CA VAL A 175 -1.73 -8.72 -10.48
C VAL A 175 -2.30 -7.39 -10.94
N ILE A 176 -2.91 -6.65 -10.01
CA ILE A 176 -3.35 -5.28 -10.22
C ILE A 176 -2.63 -4.41 -9.20
N LEU A 177 -1.97 -3.35 -9.68
CA LEU A 177 -1.40 -2.31 -8.84
C LEU A 177 -2.49 -1.27 -8.57
N VAL A 178 -2.95 -1.21 -7.32
CA VAL A 178 -3.94 -0.22 -6.89
C VAL A 178 -3.19 0.91 -6.21
N SER A 179 -3.34 2.14 -6.71
CA SER A 179 -2.87 3.33 -5.98
C SER A 179 -3.65 3.42 -4.67
N LYS A 180 -2.96 3.49 -3.52
CA LYS A 180 -3.64 3.86 -2.27
C LYS A 180 -4.09 5.33 -2.36
N GLU A 181 -4.90 5.75 -1.40
CA GLU A 181 -5.42 7.09 -1.14
C GLU A 181 -4.43 8.26 -1.34
N LEU A 182 -3.11 8.00 -1.33
CA LEU A 182 -2.07 8.96 -1.68
C LEU A 182 -1.01 8.28 -2.56
N PHE A 183 -0.82 8.80 -3.77
CA PHE A 183 0.37 8.54 -4.57
C PHE A 183 1.62 8.99 -3.76
N PRO A 184 2.76 8.28 -3.80
CA PRO A 184 3.22 7.31 -4.79
C PRO A 184 3.17 5.84 -4.34
N PHE A 185 2.31 5.53 -3.37
CA PHE A 185 2.22 4.19 -2.80
C PHE A 185 1.18 3.33 -3.55
N PHE A 186 1.63 2.18 -4.02
CA PHE A 186 0.83 1.19 -4.72
C PHE A 186 0.74 -0.11 -3.93
N ARG A 187 -0.42 -0.75 -4.00
CA ARG A 187 -0.70 -2.05 -3.39
C ARG A 187 -0.89 -3.09 -4.49
N PRO A 188 0.04 -4.06 -4.65
CA PRO A 188 -0.18 -5.20 -5.52
C PRO A 188 -1.24 -6.13 -4.92
N TYR A 189 -2.39 -6.19 -5.57
CA TYR A 189 -3.41 -7.21 -5.34
C TYR A 189 -3.25 -8.34 -6.33
N VAL A 190 -3.20 -9.56 -5.81
CA VAL A 190 -3.02 -10.79 -6.57
C VAL A 190 -4.31 -11.59 -6.56
N PHE A 191 -4.84 -11.87 -7.75
CA PHE A 191 -6.00 -12.70 -7.96
C PHE A 191 -5.59 -14.04 -8.58
N LEU A 192 -6.36 -15.08 -8.26
CA LEU A 192 -6.20 -16.43 -8.82
C LEU A 192 -7.24 -16.74 -9.91
N SER A 193 -7.99 -15.72 -10.31
CA SER A 193 -9.00 -15.77 -11.36
C SER A 193 -8.95 -14.49 -12.20
N ASN A 194 -9.11 -14.63 -13.51
CA ASN A 194 -9.24 -13.50 -14.44
C ASN A 194 -10.68 -12.98 -14.56
N SER A 195 -11.66 -13.65 -13.94
CA SER A 195 -13.06 -13.28 -14.05
C SER A 195 -13.71 -13.05 -12.68
N PRO A 196 -14.43 -11.94 -12.49
CA PRO A 196 -15.27 -11.73 -11.32
C PRO A 196 -16.42 -12.77 -11.23
N PRO A 197 -16.88 -13.14 -10.02
CA PRO A 197 -16.37 -12.67 -8.74
C PRO A 197 -15.03 -13.31 -8.37
N ARG A 198 -14.11 -12.52 -7.82
CA ARG A 198 -12.77 -12.97 -7.48
C ARG A 198 -12.22 -12.31 -6.21
N ILE A 199 -11.37 -13.04 -5.53
CA ILE A 199 -10.75 -12.66 -4.25
C ILE A 199 -9.27 -12.37 -4.52
N GLY A 200 -8.86 -11.15 -4.15
CA GLY A 200 -7.51 -10.66 -4.36
C GLY A 200 -6.77 -10.49 -3.04
N LEU A 201 -5.55 -11.01 -2.95
CA LEU A 201 -4.68 -10.83 -1.79
C LEU A 201 -3.70 -9.67 -2.02
N LYS A 202 -3.59 -8.76 -1.05
CA LYS A 202 -2.51 -7.78 -0.98
C LYS A 202 -1.20 -8.50 -0.67
N MET A 203 -0.25 -8.44 -1.59
CA MET A 203 1.05 -9.09 -1.39
C MET A 203 2.01 -8.27 -0.52
N GLY A 204 2.00 -6.95 -0.69
CA GLY A 204 2.88 -6.02 0.00
C GLY A 204 2.62 -4.58 -0.43
N GLU A 205 3.67 -3.76 -0.53
CA GLU A 205 3.59 -2.39 -1.04
C GLU A 205 4.72 -2.08 -2.02
N VAL A 206 4.43 -1.19 -2.97
CA VAL A 206 5.39 -0.69 -3.95
C VAL A 206 5.33 0.83 -3.93
N LEU A 207 6.42 1.46 -3.52
CA LEU A 207 6.62 2.90 -3.60
C LEU A 207 7.41 3.19 -4.89
N ILE A 208 6.90 4.09 -5.72
CA ILE A 208 7.55 4.48 -6.97
C ILE A 208 7.86 5.96 -6.91
N ASP A 209 9.12 6.33 -6.90
CA ASP A 209 9.54 7.73 -6.96
C ASP A 209 10.51 7.99 -8.13
N PRO A 210 10.85 9.25 -8.43
CA PRO A 210 11.71 9.59 -9.57
C PRO A 210 13.09 8.95 -9.61
N GLU A 211 13.62 8.48 -8.47
CA GLU A 211 14.97 7.90 -8.41
C GLU A 211 14.96 6.42 -8.04
N GLU A 212 13.94 5.96 -7.32
CA GLU A 212 13.90 4.63 -6.74
C GLU A 212 12.50 4.01 -6.76
N ILE A 213 12.46 2.70 -7.03
CA ILE A 213 11.31 1.85 -6.77
C ILE A 213 11.62 1.02 -5.54
N THR A 214 10.82 1.17 -4.49
CA THR A 214 10.94 0.38 -3.25
C THR A 214 9.79 -0.61 -3.16
N VAL A 215 10.11 -1.89 -3.04
CA VAL A 215 9.16 -2.99 -2.86
C VAL A 215 9.29 -3.52 -1.44
N THR A 216 8.18 -3.57 -0.70
CA THR A 216 8.12 -4.15 0.65
C THR A 216 7.22 -5.38 0.67
N GLN A 217 7.68 -6.47 1.27
CA GLN A 217 6.96 -7.76 1.29
C GLN A 217 7.14 -8.52 2.61
N LEU A 218 6.21 -9.45 2.88
CA LEU A 218 6.20 -10.30 4.07
C LEU A 218 7.32 -11.35 4.10
N ASN A 219 7.79 -11.80 2.94
CA ASN A 219 8.84 -12.81 2.83
C ASN A 219 9.62 -12.63 1.52
N GLU A 220 10.74 -13.36 1.39
CA GLU A 220 11.60 -13.30 0.20
C GLU A 220 10.90 -13.82 -1.06
N ASP A 221 10.11 -14.90 -0.97
CA ASP A 221 9.39 -15.49 -2.12
C ASP A 221 8.46 -14.46 -2.77
N ARG A 222 7.71 -13.71 -1.96
CA ARG A 222 6.86 -12.60 -2.42
C ARG A 222 7.66 -11.42 -2.96
N LEU A 223 8.88 -11.19 -2.45
CA LEU A 223 9.80 -10.17 -2.97
C LEU A 223 10.26 -10.52 -4.39
N TYR A 224 10.66 -11.78 -4.62
CA TYR A 224 11.01 -12.29 -5.95
C TYR A 224 9.81 -12.27 -6.89
N PHE A 225 8.63 -12.68 -6.42
CA PHE A 225 7.40 -12.56 -7.19
C PHE A 225 7.11 -11.11 -7.61
N SER A 226 7.28 -10.17 -6.67
CA SER A 226 7.03 -8.76 -6.93
C SER A 226 7.98 -8.17 -7.95
N ARG A 227 9.26 -8.53 -7.86
CA ARG A 227 10.23 -8.22 -8.89
C ARG A 227 9.81 -8.76 -10.26
N LYS A 228 9.41 -10.02 -10.35
CA LYS A 228 9.03 -10.66 -11.63
C LYS A 228 7.91 -9.89 -12.34
N PHE A 229 6.82 -9.57 -11.64
CA PHE A 229 5.71 -8.86 -12.29
C PHE A 229 6.08 -7.40 -12.60
N LEU A 230 6.90 -6.74 -11.77
CA LEU A 230 7.37 -5.38 -12.05
C LEU A 230 8.30 -5.35 -13.27
N GLU A 231 9.23 -6.30 -13.37
CA GLU A 231 10.14 -6.40 -14.53
C GLU A 231 9.39 -6.72 -15.83
N LYS A 232 8.26 -7.44 -15.74
CA LYS A 232 7.39 -7.70 -16.89
C LYS A 232 6.78 -6.43 -17.49
N GLU A 233 6.40 -5.47 -16.66
CA GLU A 233 5.82 -4.21 -17.13
C GLU A 233 6.90 -3.13 -17.38
N LEU A 234 7.88 -3.03 -16.49
CA LEU A 234 8.87 -1.94 -16.48
C LEU A 234 10.17 -2.27 -17.22
N GLY A 235 10.36 -3.52 -17.62
CA GLY A 235 11.64 -4.02 -18.12
C GLY A 235 12.60 -4.38 -16.98
N LYS A 236 13.81 -4.80 -17.33
CA LYS A 236 14.81 -5.25 -16.35
C LYS A 236 15.09 -4.15 -15.31
N LEU A 237 14.94 -4.49 -14.03
CA LEU A 237 15.20 -3.57 -12.92
C LEU A 237 16.60 -3.80 -12.36
N GLU A 238 17.36 -2.72 -12.22
CA GLU A 238 18.69 -2.75 -11.61
C GLU A 238 18.54 -2.61 -10.09
N SER A 239 19.03 -3.61 -9.35
CA SER A 239 18.97 -3.63 -7.90
C SER A 239 19.97 -2.64 -7.31
N LYS A 240 19.49 -1.78 -6.42
CA LYS A 240 20.31 -0.87 -5.62
C LYS A 240 20.65 -1.48 -4.27
N GLU A 241 19.68 -2.14 -3.63
CA GLU A 241 19.84 -2.76 -2.31
C GLU A 241 18.79 -3.84 -2.08
N LEU A 242 19.18 -4.94 -1.44
CA LEU A 242 18.28 -5.90 -0.81
C LEU A 242 18.57 -5.89 0.69
N SER A 243 17.57 -5.59 1.51
CA SER A 243 17.72 -5.61 2.96
C SER A 243 16.51 -6.25 3.66
N SER A 244 16.82 -7.06 4.68
CA SER A 244 15.84 -7.54 5.66
C SER A 244 15.79 -6.51 6.78
N PHE A 245 14.84 -5.60 6.75
CA PHE A 245 14.66 -4.63 7.84
C PHE A 245 13.19 -4.55 8.22
N ILE A 246 12.96 -4.54 9.54
CA ILE A 246 11.65 -4.35 10.15
C ILE A 246 11.26 -2.89 9.96
N GLU A 247 10.27 -2.62 9.12
CA GLU A 247 9.77 -1.26 8.91
C GLU A 247 9.38 -0.58 10.23
N SER A 248 10.06 0.53 10.56
CA SER A 248 9.79 1.32 11.77
C SER A 248 9.01 2.58 11.40
N LYS A 249 8.31 3.18 12.38
CA LYS A 249 7.63 4.48 12.16
C LYS A 249 8.60 5.56 11.64
N SER A 250 9.86 5.51 12.09
CA SER A 250 10.94 6.37 11.60
C SER A 250 11.27 6.11 10.13
N GLU A 251 11.41 4.84 9.72
CA GLU A 251 11.72 4.48 8.33
C GLU A 251 10.58 4.88 7.37
N THR A 252 9.32 4.65 7.73
CA THR A 252 8.17 5.08 6.93
C THR A 252 8.15 6.60 6.75
N SER A 253 8.33 7.37 7.84
CA SER A 253 8.43 8.84 7.76
C SER A 253 9.62 9.28 6.90
N ARG A 254 10.79 8.65 7.05
CA ARG A 254 11.98 8.94 6.23
C ARG A 254 11.70 8.77 4.74
N ARG A 255 11.03 7.68 4.34
CA ARG A 255 10.66 7.41 2.94
C ARG A 255 9.70 8.44 2.38
N ILE A 256 8.71 8.87 3.16
CA ILE A 256 7.77 9.94 2.75
C ILE A 256 8.55 11.22 2.48
N LEU A 257 9.45 11.63 3.39
CA LEU A 257 10.26 12.83 3.20
C LEU A 257 11.17 12.75 1.97
N LEU A 258 11.86 11.64 1.77
CA LEU A 258 12.70 11.42 0.58
C LEU A 258 11.88 11.41 -0.71
N SER A 259 10.73 10.75 -0.71
CA SER A 259 9.82 10.74 -1.85
C SER A 259 9.38 12.17 -2.18
N SER A 260 8.91 12.94 -1.19
CA SER A 260 8.51 14.34 -1.38
C SER A 260 9.64 15.19 -1.99
N LEU A 261 10.88 15.04 -1.50
CA LEU A 261 12.05 15.73 -2.06
C LEU A 261 12.28 15.37 -3.53
N ARG A 262 12.30 14.07 -3.85
CA ARG A 262 12.53 13.57 -5.22
C ARG A 262 11.43 14.04 -6.18
N TYR A 263 10.18 13.99 -5.75
CA TYR A 263 9.02 14.43 -6.51
C TYR A 263 8.98 15.93 -6.76
N ALA A 264 9.26 16.73 -5.72
CA ALA A 264 9.40 18.16 -5.90
C ALA A 264 10.51 18.46 -6.90
N ASN A 265 11.70 17.84 -6.76
CA ASN A 265 12.83 18.10 -7.64
C ASN A 265 12.51 17.75 -9.10
N TRP A 266 11.90 16.59 -9.34
CA TRP A 266 11.45 16.20 -10.67
C TRP A 266 10.43 17.18 -11.26
N ALA A 267 9.39 17.56 -10.50
CA ALA A 267 8.35 18.46 -10.98
C ALA A 267 8.89 19.88 -11.25
N LEU A 268 9.79 20.37 -10.39
CA LEU A 268 10.45 21.66 -10.52
C LEU A 268 11.38 21.70 -11.74
N LYS A 269 12.17 20.64 -11.99
CA LYS A 269 13.01 20.52 -13.20
C LYS A 269 12.17 20.48 -14.47
N LYS A 270 11.10 19.67 -14.49
CA LYS A 270 10.22 19.52 -15.65
C LYS A 270 9.47 20.81 -15.99
N SER A 271 9.10 21.59 -14.98
CA SER A 271 8.42 22.90 -15.16
C SER A 271 9.38 24.08 -15.37
N GLY A 272 10.63 23.97 -14.91
CA GLY A 272 11.65 25.01 -14.97
C GLY A 272 11.43 26.13 -13.94
N ILE A 273 10.84 25.81 -12.78
CA ILE A 273 10.59 26.73 -11.65
C ILE A 273 11.49 26.34 -10.46
N SER A 274 11.97 27.31 -9.68
CA SER A 274 12.74 27.03 -8.45
C SER A 274 11.81 26.60 -7.32
N LEU A 275 12.35 25.94 -6.29
CA LEU A 275 11.60 25.58 -5.09
C LEU A 275 11.07 26.84 -4.36
N GLU A 276 11.90 27.88 -4.28
CA GLU A 276 11.52 29.20 -3.75
C GLU A 276 10.28 29.75 -4.46
N ASP A 277 10.34 29.85 -5.79
CA ASP A 277 9.23 30.40 -6.58
C ASP A 277 7.96 29.53 -6.50
N ALA A 278 8.14 28.20 -6.41
CA ALA A 278 7.02 27.26 -6.41
C ALA A 278 6.24 27.26 -5.09
N VAL A 279 6.91 27.44 -3.94
CA VAL A 279 6.23 27.41 -2.63
C VAL A 279 5.20 28.53 -2.52
N HIS A 280 5.43 29.67 -3.19
CA HIS A 280 4.49 30.79 -3.25
C HIS A 280 3.17 30.47 -3.92
N LEU A 281 3.14 29.50 -4.84
CA LEU A 281 1.91 29.07 -5.52
C LEU A 281 0.89 28.48 -4.54
N PHE A 282 1.35 28.07 -3.35
CA PHE A 282 0.55 27.37 -2.35
C PHE A 282 0.31 28.20 -1.08
N VAL A 283 0.66 29.50 -1.10
CA VAL A 283 0.33 30.45 -0.03
C VAL A 283 -1.18 30.48 0.21
N LYS A 284 -1.59 30.58 1.48
CA LYS A 284 -2.98 30.58 1.95
C LYS A 284 -3.77 29.28 1.70
N LEU A 285 -3.16 28.21 1.19
CA LEU A 285 -3.78 26.88 1.17
C LEU A 285 -3.67 26.23 2.56
N LYS A 286 -4.50 26.69 3.49
CA LYS A 286 -4.38 26.35 4.92
C LYS A 286 -4.42 24.84 5.20
N GLU A 287 -5.34 24.11 4.55
CA GLU A 287 -5.48 22.67 4.76
C GLU A 287 -4.21 21.92 4.36
N LEU A 288 -3.70 22.17 3.15
CA LEU A 288 -2.42 21.64 2.67
C LEU A 288 -1.27 21.94 3.65
N ILE A 289 -1.16 23.19 4.10
CA ILE A 289 -0.07 23.60 5.00
C ILE A 289 -0.19 22.90 6.36
N ILE A 290 -1.41 22.74 6.89
CA ILE A 290 -1.67 22.05 8.16
C ILE A 290 -1.31 20.57 8.06
N ASP A 291 -1.70 19.90 6.97
CA ASP A 291 -1.37 18.50 6.73
C ASP A 291 0.14 18.27 6.66
N VAL A 292 0.85 19.11 5.88
CA VAL A 292 2.30 19.01 5.75
C VAL A 292 3.00 19.28 7.09
N GLU A 293 2.57 20.30 7.85
CA GLU A 293 3.12 20.58 9.18
C GLU A 293 2.91 19.41 10.14
N ARG A 294 1.71 18.83 10.17
CA ARG A 294 1.39 17.66 10.98
C ARG A 294 2.29 16.48 10.64
N ASP A 295 2.42 16.16 9.36
CA ASP A 295 3.18 14.99 8.91
C ASP A 295 4.69 15.18 9.11
N PHE A 296 5.19 16.41 8.94
CA PHE A 296 6.58 16.75 9.23
C PHE A 296 6.87 16.68 10.74
N GLN A 297 5.98 17.19 11.59
CA GLN A 297 6.12 17.07 13.04
C GLN A 297 6.10 15.59 13.46
N LYS A 298 5.21 14.78 12.87
CA LYS A 298 5.16 13.32 13.09
C LYS A 298 6.49 12.65 12.71
N ALA A 299 7.16 13.09 11.65
CA ALA A 299 8.48 12.57 11.28
C ALA A 299 9.56 12.90 12.33
N ILE A 300 9.54 14.10 12.90
CA ILE A 300 10.41 14.48 14.02
C ILE A 300 10.13 13.60 15.24
N ASP A 301 8.85 13.47 15.61
CA ASP A 301 8.41 12.72 16.78
C ASP A 301 8.71 11.21 16.65
N ASN A 302 8.67 10.68 15.43
CA ASN A 302 9.06 9.30 15.12
C ASN A 302 10.58 9.06 15.18
N GLY A 303 11.40 10.09 15.38
CA GLY A 303 12.85 9.96 15.49
C GLY A 303 13.54 9.68 14.16
N VAL A 304 13.15 10.36 13.08
CA VAL A 304 13.84 10.27 11.78
C VAL A 304 15.28 10.79 11.90
N ASP A 305 16.26 10.00 11.42
CA ASP A 305 17.61 10.51 11.19
C ASP A 305 17.65 11.31 9.87
N PHE A 306 17.88 12.61 9.98
CA PHE A 306 17.89 13.54 8.85
C PHE A 306 19.22 13.56 8.08
N LYS A 307 20.21 12.73 8.42
CA LYS A 307 21.52 12.71 7.74
C LYS A 307 21.39 12.47 6.23
N GLU A 308 20.67 11.43 5.81
CA GLU A 308 20.46 11.11 4.39
C GLU A 308 19.58 12.16 3.70
N ILE A 309 18.53 12.62 4.39
CA ILE A 309 17.64 13.68 3.89
C ILE A 309 18.43 14.95 3.60
N LYS A 310 19.39 15.30 4.46
CA LYS A 310 20.27 16.46 4.27
C LYS A 310 21.17 16.30 3.04
N GLU A 311 21.70 15.10 2.77
CA GLU A 311 22.48 14.86 1.56
C GLU A 311 21.62 14.95 0.30
N GLU A 312 20.36 14.51 0.34
CA GLU A 312 19.41 14.67 -0.78
C GLU A 312 19.08 16.16 -1.03
N VAL A 313 18.80 16.93 0.03
CA VAL A 313 18.60 18.41 -0.05
C VAL A 313 19.83 19.11 -0.63
N LYS A 314 21.03 18.70 -0.21
CA LYS A 314 22.30 19.23 -0.72
C LYS A 314 22.49 18.92 -2.20
N LYS A 315 22.22 17.70 -2.63
CA LYS A 315 22.27 17.28 -4.04
C LYS A 315 21.35 18.12 -4.93
N TYR A 316 20.22 18.58 -4.41
CA TYR A 316 19.28 19.43 -5.16
C TYR A 316 19.60 20.93 -5.08
N GLY A 317 20.63 21.32 -4.31
CA GLY A 317 21.02 22.72 -4.15
C GLY A 317 20.03 23.54 -3.31
N TRP A 318 19.28 22.89 -2.41
CA TRP A 318 18.27 23.55 -1.58
C TRP A 318 18.74 23.83 -0.14
N LEU A 319 20.01 23.54 0.17
CA LEU A 319 20.62 24.04 1.40
C LEU A 319 20.59 25.56 1.39
N ASN A 320 20.22 26.15 2.53
CA ASN A 320 20.05 27.59 2.70
C ASN A 320 18.94 28.20 1.85
N LEU A 321 17.87 27.45 1.51
CA LEU A 321 16.67 28.01 0.89
C LEU A 321 16.26 29.31 1.59
N GLU A 322 16.03 30.36 0.80
CA GLU A 322 15.47 31.63 1.21
C GLU A 322 14.20 31.82 0.39
N VAL A 323 13.10 32.14 1.07
CA VAL A 323 11.81 32.35 0.42
C VAL A 323 11.52 33.84 0.47
N SER A 324 11.76 34.52 -0.64
CA SER A 324 11.49 35.95 -0.77
C SER A 324 10.01 36.29 -0.53
N PRO A 325 9.63 37.44 0.04
CA PRO A 325 8.22 37.77 0.24
C PRO A 325 7.39 37.94 -1.04
N ALA A 326 8.04 38.10 -2.20
CA ALA A 326 7.39 38.45 -3.47
C ALA A 326 7.40 37.29 -4.47
N VAL A 327 6.24 36.93 -5.00
CA VAL A 327 6.12 35.93 -6.06
C VAL A 327 6.73 36.50 -7.35
N ASN A 328 7.70 35.79 -7.91
CA ASN A 328 8.24 36.11 -9.22
C ASN A 328 7.12 36.04 -10.30
N PRO A 329 6.82 37.12 -11.05
CA PRO A 329 5.78 37.11 -12.08
C PRO A 329 5.98 36.04 -13.17
N LEU A 330 7.23 35.63 -13.41
CA LEU A 330 7.54 34.53 -14.34
C LEU A 330 7.17 33.15 -13.76
N ALA A 331 7.18 33.00 -12.43
CA ALA A 331 6.74 31.78 -11.75
C ALA A 331 5.23 31.53 -11.95
N LEU A 332 4.42 32.59 -11.89
CA LEU A 332 2.97 32.49 -12.15
C LEU A 332 2.68 31.95 -13.56
N LYS A 333 3.43 32.38 -14.59
CA LYS A 333 3.28 31.84 -15.95
C LYS A 333 3.71 30.38 -16.06
N LYS A 334 4.68 29.95 -15.25
CA LYS A 334 5.18 28.56 -15.20
C LYS A 334 4.29 27.63 -14.37
N SER A 335 3.43 28.15 -13.50
CA SER A 335 2.49 27.36 -12.67
C SER A 335 1.57 26.44 -13.49
N ILE A 336 1.21 26.84 -14.72
CA ILE A 336 0.43 26.02 -15.67
C ILE A 336 1.12 24.67 -15.94
N ARG A 337 2.46 24.64 -15.97
CA ARG A 337 3.22 23.40 -16.16
C ARG A 337 3.15 22.50 -14.94
N ILE A 338 3.17 23.06 -13.73
CA ILE A 338 2.96 22.28 -12.50
C ILE A 338 1.55 21.67 -12.52
N ILE A 339 0.53 22.41 -12.92
CA ILE A 339 -0.85 21.89 -13.06
C ILE A 339 -0.90 20.76 -14.10
N SER A 340 -0.18 20.88 -15.23
CA SER A 340 -0.07 19.78 -16.22
C SER A 340 0.54 18.52 -15.61
N ILE A 341 1.61 18.69 -14.83
CA ILE A 341 2.30 17.58 -14.15
C ILE A 341 1.37 16.89 -13.14
N MET A 342 0.61 17.66 -12.36
CA MET A 342 -0.40 17.11 -11.44
C MET A 342 -1.43 16.24 -12.18
N LYS A 343 -1.93 16.72 -13.33
CA LYS A 343 -2.87 15.97 -14.17
C LYS A 343 -2.26 14.70 -14.77
N GLU A 344 -0.99 14.74 -15.15
CA GLU A 344 -0.27 13.58 -15.70
C GLU A 344 -0.11 12.46 -14.67
N ILE A 345 0.12 12.80 -13.40
CA ILE A 345 0.21 11.82 -12.31
C ILE A 345 -1.17 11.29 -11.90
N GLY A 346 -2.22 12.10 -12.08
CA GLY A 346 -3.58 11.76 -11.63
C GLY A 346 -3.83 12.08 -10.16
N ASP A 347 -2.89 12.77 -9.49
CA ASP A 347 -3.01 13.24 -8.11
C ASP A 347 -2.73 14.75 -8.05
N MET A 348 -3.79 15.52 -7.80
CA MET A 348 -3.73 16.99 -7.76
C MET A 348 -3.20 17.53 -6.42
N TYR A 349 -3.09 16.69 -5.39
CA TYR A 349 -2.65 17.07 -4.05
C TYR A 349 -1.15 16.78 -3.83
N PHE A 350 -0.66 15.67 -4.37
CA PHE A 350 0.65 15.15 -4.01
C PHE A 350 1.83 16.04 -4.43
N ILE A 351 1.78 16.68 -5.61
CA ILE A 351 2.84 17.61 -6.03
C ILE A 351 2.87 18.88 -5.17
N PRO A 352 1.73 19.56 -4.91
CA PRO A 352 1.67 20.63 -3.89
C PRO A 352 2.25 20.21 -2.54
N TYR A 353 1.82 19.05 -2.02
CA TYR A 353 2.31 18.49 -0.77
C TYR A 353 3.83 18.33 -0.79
N SER A 354 4.34 17.70 -1.85
CA SER A 354 5.78 17.44 -2.02
C SER A 354 6.60 18.73 -2.08
N ILE A 355 6.11 19.78 -2.74
CA ILE A 355 6.78 21.08 -2.82
C ILE A 355 6.83 21.77 -1.46
N VAL A 356 5.70 21.83 -0.74
CA VAL A 356 5.65 22.47 0.59
C VAL A 356 6.46 21.68 1.61
N MET A 357 6.36 20.35 1.61
CA MET A 357 7.16 19.46 2.45
C MET A 357 8.66 19.66 2.18
N SER A 358 9.06 19.72 0.91
CA SER A 358 10.47 19.94 0.53
C SER A 358 11.01 21.29 1.03
N ALA A 359 10.21 22.35 0.99
CA ALA A 359 10.61 23.66 1.51
C ALA A 359 10.79 23.65 3.04
N ILE A 360 9.90 22.98 3.76
CA ILE A 360 9.99 22.81 5.23
C ILE A 360 11.22 21.99 5.61
N VAL A 361 11.40 20.83 4.98
CA VAL A 361 12.54 19.94 5.20
C VAL A 361 13.85 20.66 4.91
N SER A 362 13.94 21.37 3.78
CA SER A 362 15.15 22.12 3.38
C SER A 362 15.50 23.20 4.41
N THR A 363 14.50 23.92 4.91
CA THR A 363 14.66 24.93 5.97
C THR A 363 15.18 24.29 7.27
N TYR A 364 14.55 23.19 7.70
CA TYR A 364 14.90 22.49 8.93
C TYR A 364 16.32 21.92 8.90
N VAL A 365 16.70 21.17 7.86
CA VAL A 365 18.04 20.54 7.78
C VAL A 365 19.17 21.56 7.55
N SER A 366 18.82 22.78 7.14
CA SER A 366 19.73 23.94 7.08
C SER A 366 19.91 24.62 8.44
N GLY A 367 19.22 24.18 9.50
CA GLY A 367 19.29 24.77 10.84
C GLY A 367 18.46 26.05 11.02
N LYS A 368 17.54 26.35 10.09
CA LYS A 368 16.63 27.51 10.15
C LYS A 368 15.29 27.08 10.78
N ASP A 369 14.56 28.04 11.37
CA ASP A 369 13.23 27.79 11.93
C ASP A 369 12.16 27.68 10.83
N TYR A 370 11.75 26.46 10.51
CA TYR A 370 10.70 26.20 9.51
C TYR A 370 9.32 26.72 9.94
N LYS A 371 9.08 27.01 11.22
CA LYS A 371 7.81 27.59 11.68
C LYS A 371 7.61 29.02 11.18
N LEU A 372 8.69 29.77 10.97
CA LEU A 372 8.64 31.09 10.34
C LEU A 372 8.21 30.97 8.86
N LEU A 373 8.73 29.98 8.14
CA LEU A 373 8.28 29.68 6.77
C LEU A 373 6.79 29.33 6.75
N LEU A 374 6.34 28.44 7.64
CA LEU A 374 4.93 28.07 7.76
C LEU A 374 4.02 29.26 8.08
N TYR A 375 4.47 30.15 8.98
CA TYR A 375 3.76 31.40 9.27
C TYR A 375 3.64 32.26 8.01
N GLY A 376 4.73 32.41 7.25
CA GLY A 376 4.74 33.12 5.97
C GLY A 376 3.76 32.53 4.95
N LEU A 377 3.74 31.20 4.80
CA LEU A 377 2.81 30.52 3.90
C LEU A 377 1.34 30.68 4.32
N LYS A 378 1.04 30.66 5.63
CA LYS A 378 -0.33 30.81 6.16
C LYS A 378 -0.84 32.25 6.05
N THR A 379 0.04 33.23 6.22
CA THR A 379 -0.33 34.65 6.38
C THR A 379 0.03 35.54 5.19
N ASN A 380 0.83 35.02 4.25
CA ASN A 380 1.51 35.79 3.20
C ASN A 380 2.43 36.89 3.77
N LYS A 381 3.11 36.61 4.89
CA LYS A 381 4.07 37.51 5.55
C LYS A 381 5.36 36.75 5.87
N PHE A 382 6.31 36.76 4.94
CA PHE A 382 7.64 36.18 5.14
C PHE A 382 8.49 37.18 5.94
N ILE A 383 9.13 36.70 7.02
CA ILE A 383 9.91 37.50 8.00
C ILE A 383 11.37 37.15 7.85
#